data_AF-A0A5J4TZE8-F1
#
_entry.id   AF-A0A5J4TZE8-F1
#
_cell.length_a   1.000
_cell.length_b   1.000
_cell.length_c   1.000
_cell.angle_alpha   90.00
_cell.angle_beta   90.00
_cell.angle_gamma   90.00
#
_symmetry.space_group_name_H-M   'P 1'
#
loop_
_entity.id
_entity.type
_entity.pdbx_description
1 polymer ?
#
loop_
_entity_poly.entity_id
_entity_poly.type
_entity_poly.pdbx_seq_one_letter_code
_entity_poly.pdbx_strand_id
1 'polypeptide(L)'
;FKTVDYWIKLVDYFIIAVTIVVMAVPEGLPLAVTIALAYSMRKMLGDNNLVRILSACETMGGATMICSDKTGTLTQNKMKV
;
A
#
# COMPACT_ATOMS: atom_id res chain seq x y z
N PHE A 1 -3.61 51.52 10.09
CA PHE A 1 -2.70 50.99 9.06
C PHE A 1 -1.74 49.94 9.65
N LYS A 2 -0.74 50.30 10.47
CA LYS A 2 0.24 49.34 11.05
C LYS A 2 -0.35 48.10 11.77
N THR A 3 -1.49 48.23 12.45
CA THR A 3 -2.16 47.10 13.12
C THR A 3 -2.73 46.09 12.12
N VAL A 4 -3.25 46.54 10.98
CA VAL A 4 -3.78 45.67 9.92
C VAL A 4 -2.63 44.88 9.28
N ASP A 5 -1.49 45.52 9.05
CA ASP A 5 -0.29 44.87 8.51
C ASP A 5 0.26 43.77 9.45
N TYR A 6 0.10 43.93 10.77
CA TYR A 6 0.50 42.91 11.75
C TYR A 6 -0.39 41.67 11.67
N TRP A 7 -1.71 41.86 11.54
CA TRP A 7 -2.66 40.76 11.39
C TRP A 7 -2.41 39.96 10.10
N ILE A 8 -2.10 40.64 9.00
CA ILE A 8 -1.77 39.99 7.72
C ILE A 8 -0.51 39.13 7.87
N LYS A 9 0.55 39.67 8.47
CA LYS A 9 1.80 38.92 8.69
C LYS A 9 1.62 37.70 9.61
N LEU A 10 0.79 37.81 10.63
CA LEU A 10 0.51 36.71 11.53
C LEU A 10 -0.20 35.57 10.79
N VAL A 11 -1.16 35.89 9.92
CA VAL A 11 -1.84 34.91 9.07
C VAL A 11 -0.86 34.27 8.08
N ASP A 12 0.05 35.05 7.46
CA ASP A 12 1.06 34.51 6.56
C ASP A 12 1.98 33.49 7.26
N TYR A 13 2.50 33.83 8.45
CA TYR A 13 3.34 32.90 9.22
C TYR A 13 2.57 31.65 9.63
N PHE A 14 1.28 31.78 9.96
CA PHE A 14 0.44 30.65 10.28
C PHE A 14 0.21 29.74 9.07
N ILE A 15 -0.06 30.29 7.89
CA ILE A 15 -0.23 29.53 6.64
C ILE A 15 1.05 28.77 6.29
N ILE A 16 2.22 29.42 6.42
CA ILE A 16 3.53 28.78 6.19
C ILE A 16 3.75 27.63 7.17
N ALA A 17 3.44 27.81 8.45
CA ALA A 17 3.56 26.75 9.44
C ALA A 17 2.67 25.54 9.10
N VAL A 18 1.40 25.77 8.74
CA VAL A 18 0.46 24.71 8.36
C VAL A 18 0.91 23.98 7.08
N THR A 19 1.40 24.71 6.08
CA THR A 19 1.87 24.10 4.82
C THR A 19 3.09 23.20 5.04
N ILE A 20 4.03 23.58 5.90
CA ILE A 20 5.16 22.72 6.27
C ILE A 20 4.67 21.42 6.91
N VAL A 21 3.69 21.50 7.82
CA VAL A 21 3.12 20.32 8.49
C VAL A 21 2.44 19.38 7.49
N VAL A 22 1.64 19.92 6.57
CA VAL A 22 0.95 19.12 5.53
C VAL A 22 1.96 18.47 4.58
N MET A 23 3.02 19.17 4.16
CA MET A 23 4.06 18.58 3.31
C MET A 23 4.85 17.46 4.01
N ALA A 24 5.00 17.54 5.33
CA ALA A 24 5.74 16.53 6.10
C ALA A 24 4.98 15.20 6.23
N VAL A 25 3.66 15.18 6.07
CA VAL A 25 2.83 13.97 6.13
C VAL A 25 2.40 13.57 4.72
N PRO A 26 3.05 12.58 4.09
CA PRO A 26 2.75 12.20 2.72
C PRO A 26 1.46 11.35 2.66
N GLU A 27 0.30 12.01 2.67
CA GLU A 27 -1.01 11.34 2.61
C GLU A 27 -1.25 10.55 1.31
N GLY A 28 -0.51 10.88 0.23
CA GLY A 28 -0.57 10.16 -1.04
C GLY A 28 0.18 8.83 -1.07
N LEU A 29 1.11 8.58 -0.14
CA LEU A 29 1.91 7.36 -0.09
C LEU A 29 1.07 6.09 0.16
N PRO A 30 0.19 6.02 1.19
CA PRO A 30 -0.66 4.84 1.39
C PRO A 30 -1.60 4.59 0.20
N LEU A 31 -2.05 5.64 -0.47
CA LEU A 31 -2.85 5.55 -1.70
C LEU A 31 -2.06 4.93 -2.86
N ALA A 32 -0.81 5.36 -3.08
CA ALA A 32 0.04 4.79 -4.13
C ALA A 32 0.27 3.29 -3.92
N VAL A 33 0.54 2.87 -2.67
CA VAL A 33 0.76 1.45 -2.32
C VAL A 33 -0.51 0.63 -2.58
N THR A 34 -1.67 1.09 -2.13
CA THR A 34 -2.95 0.37 -2.32
C THR A 34 -3.31 0.21 -3.80
N ILE A 35 -3.09 1.23 -4.63
CA ILE A 35 -3.31 1.16 -6.08
C ILE A 35 -2.36 0.15 -6.74
N ALA A 36 -1.08 0.16 -6.37
CA ALA A 36 -0.09 -0.77 -6.90
C ALA A 36 -0.44 -2.23 -6.54
N LEU A 37 -0.87 -2.50 -5.31
CA LEU A 37 -1.30 -3.81 -4.87
C LEU A 37 -2.61 -4.25 -5.55
N ALA A 38 -3.58 -3.34 -5.71
CA ALA A 38 -4.83 -3.63 -6.42
C ALA A 38 -4.60 -3.99 -7.89
N TYR A 39 -3.69 -3.27 -8.56
CA TYR A 39 -3.27 -3.59 -9.92
C TYR A 39 -2.61 -4.97 -10.00
N SER A 40 -1.72 -5.27 -9.06
CA SER A 40 -1.02 -6.57 -8.98
C SER A 40 -2.00 -7.73 -8.76
N MET A 41 -2.98 -7.57 -7.87
CA MET A 41 -4.03 -8.59 -7.67
C MET A 41 -4.86 -8.85 -8.92
N ARG A 42 -5.20 -7.79 -9.68
CA ARG A 42 -5.94 -7.95 -10.94
C ARG A 42 -5.13 -8.74 -11.97
N LYS A 43 -3.82 -8.53 -12.03
CA LYS A 43 -2.92 -9.29 -12.90
C LYS A 43 -2.83 -10.76 -12.45
N MET A 44 -2.63 -11.01 -11.15
CA MET A 44 -2.56 -12.36 -10.57
C MET A 44 -3.86 -13.15 -10.78
N LEU A 45 -5.02 -12.49 -10.76
CA LEU A 45 -6.29 -13.13 -11.06
C LEU A 45 -6.34 -13.65 -12.51
N GLY A 46 -5.73 -12.93 -13.46
CA GLY A 46 -5.56 -13.40 -14.84
C GLY A 46 -4.69 -14.66 -14.95
N ASP A 47 -3.78 -14.86 -14.00
CA ASP A 47 -2.90 -16.04 -13.89
C ASP A 47 -3.52 -17.17 -13.05
N ASN A 48 -4.85 -17.16 -12.85
CA ASN A 48 -5.60 -18.10 -11.98
C ASN A 48 -5.19 -18.09 -10.50
N ASN A 49 -4.59 -17.00 -10.01
CA ASN A 49 -4.25 -16.82 -8.60
C ASN A 49 -5.18 -15.79 -7.93
N LEU A 50 -6.14 -16.27 -7.15
CA LEU A 50 -7.09 -15.43 -6.43
C LEU A 50 -6.51 -14.95 -5.09
N VAL A 51 -5.99 -13.74 -5.06
CA VAL A 51 -5.55 -13.08 -3.82
C VAL A 51 -6.76 -12.49 -3.09
N ARG A 52 -7.09 -13.02 -1.91
CA ARG A 52 -8.27 -12.60 -1.13
C ARG A 52 -8.01 -11.42 -0.19
N ILE A 53 -6.75 -11.11 0.10
CA ILE A 53 -6.33 -10.07 1.05
C ILE A 53 -5.23 -9.23 0.39
N LEU A 54 -5.42 -7.92 0.31
CA LEU A 54 -4.52 -6.99 -0.39
C LEU A 54 -3.05 -7.11 0.06
N SER A 55 -2.81 -7.19 1.38
CA SER A 55 -1.46 -7.30 1.96
C SER A 55 -0.77 -8.64 1.67
N ALA A 56 -1.51 -9.71 1.34
CA ALA A 56 -0.93 -11.01 1.04
C ALA A 56 -0.04 -10.96 -0.20
N CYS A 57 -0.38 -10.10 -1.17
CA CYS A 57 0.41 -9.89 -2.38
C CYS A 57 1.82 -9.36 -2.06
N GLU A 58 1.93 -8.45 -1.08
CA GLU A 58 3.21 -7.92 -0.61
C GLU A 58 3.96 -8.95 0.26
N THR A 59 3.25 -9.61 1.17
CA THR A 59 3.82 -10.61 2.08
C THR A 59 4.48 -11.76 1.32
N MET A 60 3.84 -12.24 0.24
CA MET A 60 4.40 -13.31 -0.60
C MET A 60 5.71 -12.90 -1.28
N GLY A 61 5.88 -11.61 -1.62
CA GLY A 61 7.12 -11.08 -2.20
C GLY A 61 8.32 -11.14 -1.25
N GLY A 62 8.09 -11.14 0.06
CA GLY A 62 9.11 -11.28 1.10
C GLY A 62 9.25 -12.69 1.67
N ALA A 63 8.57 -13.70 1.12
CA ALA A 63 8.60 -15.05 1.65
C ALA A 63 9.97 -15.70 1.45
N THR A 64 10.60 -16.15 2.55
CA THR A 64 11.89 -16.86 2.53
C THR A 64 11.76 -18.37 2.67
N MET A 65 10.59 -18.86 3.11
CA MET A 65 10.30 -20.27 3.29
C MET A 65 8.84 -20.56 2.93
N ILE A 66 8.60 -21.64 2.18
CA ILE A 66 7.27 -22.10 1.79
C ILE A 66 7.04 -23.48 2.43
N CYS A 67 6.19 -23.53 3.45
CA CYS A 67 5.72 -24.77 4.05
C CYS A 67 4.60 -25.34 3.18
N SER A 68 4.95 -26.17 2.19
CA SER A 68 3.98 -26.80 1.29
C SER A 68 3.49 -28.13 1.86
N ASP A 69 2.20 -28.41 1.71
CA ASP A 69 1.65 -29.75 1.99
C ASP A 69 2.00 -30.72 0.85
N LYS A 70 2.00 -32.03 1.12
CA LYS A 70 2.38 -33.06 0.14
C LYS A 70 1.22 -33.42 -0.78
N THR A 71 0.12 -33.91 -0.20
CA THR A 71 -0.93 -34.61 -0.95
C THR A 71 -1.93 -33.61 -1.51
N GLY A 72 -2.09 -33.54 -2.83
CA GLY A 72 -3.00 -32.60 -3.48
C GLY A 72 -2.42 -31.21 -3.74
N THR A 73 -1.24 -30.91 -3.20
CA THR A 73 -0.46 -29.69 -3.50
C THR A 73 0.76 -30.03 -4.36
N LEU A 74 1.70 -30.83 -3.84
CA LEU A 74 2.86 -31.28 -4.63
C LEU A 74 2.53 -32.51 -5.49
N THR A 75 1.70 -33.42 -4.98
CA THR A 75 1.22 -34.58 -5.74
C THR A 75 -0.14 -34.30 -6.34
N GLN A 76 -0.45 -34.92 -7.48
CA GLN A 76 -1.76 -34.82 -8.14
C GLN A 76 -2.91 -35.49 -7.34
N ASN A 77 -2.63 -36.01 -6.15
CA ASN A 77 -3.54 -36.83 -5.36
C ASN A 77 -4.19 -37.98 -6.16
N LYS A 78 -3.41 -38.58 -7.08
CA LYS A 78 -3.80 -39.74 -7.89
C LYS A 78 -2.80 -40.86 -7.64
N MET A 79 -3.23 -41.90 -6.93
CA MET A 79 -2.39 -43.09 -6.74
C MET A 79 -2.35 -43.90 -8.02
N LYS A 80 -1.15 -44.14 -8.54
CA LYS A 80 -0.90 -45.14 -9.58
C LYS A 80 -0.32 -46.38 -8.93
N VAL A 81 -0.84 -47.52 -9.37
CA VAL A 81 -0.29 -48.86 -9.05
C VAL A 81 0.92 -49.17 -9.92
#